data_AF-A0A6I5VM05-F1
#
_entry.id   AF-A0A6I5VM05-F1
#
_cell.length_a   1.000
_cell.length_b   1.000
_cell.length_c   1.000
_cell.angle_alpha   90.00
_cell.angle_beta   90.00
_cell.angle_gamma   90.00
#
_symmetry.space_group_name_H-M   'P 1'
#
loop_
_entity.id
_entity.type
_entity.pdbx_description
1 polymer ?
#
loop_
_entity_poly.entity_id
_entity_poly.type
_entity_poly.pdbx_seq_one_letter_code
_entity_poly.pdbx_strand_id
1 'polypeptide(L)'
;MQTLLDIPDVLYVGGLGRSGSTLLERAIAQLPGVTGAGEVVYLWQRGIANNERCGCGEHFWDCPFWTEVGQIAFGGWHNVDVARVHQLARRVDDVKFVPRMLLGLEGSDFRADLTEYLGYYERLYAAIRQVSGCEVVVDSSKITSLAYVLSHSRSLQLKMVHIVRDARAVAYAWTKVVRRPEITTKTAYMPRYSPQYMAILYDGHHLLLEMLRKRGCRGFACAMRISRRIRRSRCAPSPILSAVPSTRGPFSGTARRH
;
A
#
# COMPACT_ATOMS: atom_id res chain seq x y z
N MET A 1 7.44 27.23 10.54
CA MET A 1 8.15 26.58 9.41
C MET A 1 8.49 25.10 9.69
N GLN A 2 7.71 24.39 10.52
CA GLN A 2 8.04 23.02 10.98
C GLN A 2 7.05 21.95 10.48
N THR A 3 6.05 22.35 9.68
CA THR A 3 4.92 21.51 9.26
C THR A 3 5.12 20.83 7.89
N LEU A 4 6.04 21.31 7.06
CA LEU A 4 6.33 20.77 5.73
C LEU A 4 7.24 19.52 5.75
N LEU A 5 7.92 19.25 6.88
CA LEU A 5 8.84 18.12 7.05
C LEU A 5 8.13 16.79 7.41
N ASP A 6 6.80 16.76 7.41
CA ASP A 6 6.03 15.64 7.98
C ASP A 6 4.98 15.05 7.01
N ILE A 7 4.95 15.49 5.76
CA ILE A 7 4.04 14.94 4.74
C ILE A 7 4.74 13.73 4.07
N PRO A 8 4.17 12.51 4.16
CA PRO A 8 4.77 11.35 3.52
C PRO A 8 4.72 11.46 2.00
N ASP A 9 5.77 10.98 1.33
CA ASP A 9 5.68 10.65 -0.10
C ASP A 9 4.76 9.44 -0.30
N VAL A 10 4.84 8.48 0.62
CA VAL A 10 4.07 7.23 0.59
C VAL A 10 3.44 6.95 1.95
N LEU A 11 2.13 6.77 1.97
CA LEU A 11 1.35 6.28 3.09
C LEU A 11 1.00 4.81 2.88
N TYR A 12 1.77 3.92 3.50
CA TYR A 12 1.57 2.48 3.41
C TYR A 12 0.47 2.00 4.37
N VAL A 13 -0.50 1.26 3.87
CA VAL A 13 -1.54 0.63 4.70
C VAL A 13 -1.05 -0.75 5.14
N GLY A 14 -0.50 -0.81 6.34
CA GLY A 14 -0.06 -2.04 6.99
C GLY A 14 -1.22 -2.75 7.68
N GLY A 15 -1.32 -4.07 7.51
CA GLY A 15 -2.30 -4.90 8.19
C GLY A 15 -2.61 -6.14 7.37
N LEU A 16 -3.43 -7.05 7.88
CA LEU A 16 -3.78 -8.26 7.14
C LEU A 16 -4.97 -8.00 6.19
N GLY A 17 -5.02 -8.71 5.05
CA GLY A 17 -6.18 -8.72 4.17
C GLY A 17 -7.48 -9.03 4.93
N ARG A 18 -8.60 -8.49 4.46
CA ARG A 18 -9.94 -8.56 5.10
C ARG A 18 -10.10 -7.71 6.37
N SER A 19 -9.15 -6.84 6.67
CA SER A 19 -9.24 -5.88 7.79
C SER A 19 -9.99 -4.59 7.47
N GLY A 20 -10.54 -4.44 6.25
CA GLY A 20 -11.26 -3.23 5.82
C GLY A 20 -10.39 -2.17 5.14
N SER A 21 -9.18 -2.54 4.70
CA SER A 21 -8.23 -1.64 4.04
C SER A 21 -8.80 -0.92 2.82
N THR A 22 -9.62 -1.59 2.01
CA THR A 22 -10.19 -1.00 0.79
C THR A 22 -11.14 0.16 1.09
N LEU A 23 -11.90 0.07 2.19
CA LEU A 23 -12.76 1.17 2.63
C LEU A 23 -11.91 2.33 3.15
N LEU A 24 -10.86 2.02 3.91
CA LEU A 24 -9.95 3.03 4.44
C LEU A 24 -9.22 3.76 3.32
N GLU A 25 -8.64 3.03 2.36
CA GLU A 25 -7.95 3.61 1.20
C GLU A 25 -8.88 4.55 0.44
N ARG A 26 -10.10 4.09 0.12
CA ARG A 26 -11.08 4.94 -0.58
C ARG A 26 -11.40 6.21 0.20
N ALA A 27 -11.54 6.12 1.52
CA ALA A 27 -11.80 7.29 2.37
C ALA A 27 -10.60 8.25 2.42
N ILE A 28 -9.37 7.74 2.54
CA ILE A 28 -8.15 8.55 2.56
C ILE A 28 -7.91 9.20 1.19
N ALA A 29 -8.17 8.49 0.10
CA ALA A 29 -8.02 9.00 -1.27
C ALA A 29 -9.07 10.07 -1.63
N GLN A 30 -10.04 10.39 -0.77
CA GLN A 30 -10.89 11.58 -0.93
C GLN A 30 -10.25 12.86 -0.40
N LEU A 31 -9.12 12.75 0.31
CA LEU A 31 -8.43 13.93 0.84
C LEU A 31 -7.70 14.68 -0.29
N PRO A 32 -7.73 16.02 -0.31
CA PRO A 32 -6.97 16.81 -1.26
C PRO A 32 -5.48 16.45 -1.21
N GLY A 33 -4.85 16.32 -2.38
CA GLY A 33 -3.42 16.01 -2.51
C GLY A 33 -3.04 14.56 -2.20
N VAL A 34 -4.01 13.65 -2.10
CA VAL A 34 -3.79 12.23 -1.82
C VAL A 34 -4.33 11.36 -2.95
N THR A 35 -3.51 10.43 -3.46
CA THR A 35 -3.93 9.44 -4.46
C THR A 35 -3.83 8.02 -3.91
N GLY A 36 -4.79 7.16 -4.27
CA GLY A 36 -4.76 5.73 -3.96
C GLY A 36 -4.15 4.93 -5.11
N ALA A 37 -3.07 4.19 -4.83
CA ALA A 37 -2.38 3.37 -5.83
C ALA A 37 -2.84 1.90 -5.84
N GLY A 38 -3.71 1.50 -4.91
CA GLY A 38 -4.14 0.11 -4.76
C GLY A 38 -3.04 -0.82 -4.24
N GLU A 39 -3.17 -2.10 -4.56
CA GLU A 39 -2.21 -3.14 -4.17
C GLU A 39 -1.03 -3.18 -5.15
N VAL A 40 -0.15 -2.17 -5.08
CA VAL A 40 0.99 -1.97 -5.99
C VAL A 40 1.91 -3.19 -6.09
N VAL A 41 2.04 -4.00 -5.04
CA VAL A 41 2.80 -5.26 -5.07
C VAL A 41 2.35 -6.21 -6.19
N TYR A 42 1.08 -6.15 -6.57
CA TYR A 42 0.52 -6.99 -7.62
C TYR A 42 0.61 -6.37 -9.01
N LEU A 43 1.08 -5.12 -9.14
CA LEU A 43 1.21 -4.43 -10.42
C LEU A 43 2.02 -5.23 -11.43
N TRP A 44 3.16 -5.78 -11.00
CA TRP A 44 4.10 -6.50 -11.85
C TRP A 44 3.47 -7.73 -12.51
N GLN A 45 2.80 -8.57 -11.70
CA GLN A 45 2.16 -9.79 -12.21
C GLN A 45 0.77 -9.52 -12.80
N ARG A 46 -0.10 -8.84 -12.07
CA ARG A 46 -1.51 -8.68 -12.45
C ARG A 46 -1.69 -7.59 -13.50
N GLY A 47 -0.98 -6.48 -13.37
CA GLY A 47 -1.02 -5.39 -14.34
C GLY A 47 -0.22 -5.73 -15.59
N ILE A 48 1.12 -5.72 -15.47
CA ILE A 48 2.02 -5.81 -16.63
C ILE A 48 1.91 -7.18 -17.32
N ALA A 49 2.10 -8.27 -16.57
CA ALA A 49 2.16 -9.62 -17.18
C ALA A 49 0.77 -10.19 -17.55
N ASN A 50 -0.25 -9.99 -16.73
CA ASN A 50 -1.57 -10.62 -16.95
C ASN A 50 -2.60 -9.70 -17.61
N ASN A 51 -2.33 -8.39 -17.73
CA ASN A 51 -3.29 -7.39 -18.22
C ASN A 51 -4.66 -7.48 -17.52
N GLU A 52 -4.68 -7.72 -16.21
CA GLU A 52 -5.92 -7.75 -15.41
C GLU A 52 -6.58 -6.35 -15.40
N ARG A 53 -7.88 -6.31 -15.11
CA ARG A 53 -8.63 -5.04 -15.07
C ARG A 53 -8.18 -4.15 -13.92
N CYS A 54 -8.06 -2.86 -14.22
CA CYS A 54 -7.84 -1.80 -13.24
C CYS A 54 -9.15 -1.45 -12.51
N GLY A 55 -9.04 -0.74 -11.39
CA GLY A 55 -10.19 -0.18 -10.66
C GLY A 55 -11.05 0.80 -11.48
N CYS A 56 -10.52 1.35 -12.58
CA CYS A 56 -11.30 2.17 -13.53
C CYS A 56 -12.19 1.35 -14.47
N GLY A 57 -12.05 0.02 -14.50
CA GLY A 57 -12.83 -0.88 -15.35
C GLY A 57 -12.13 -1.32 -16.64
N GLU A 58 -11.16 -0.54 -17.10
CA GLU A 58 -10.32 -0.85 -18.28
C GLU A 58 -9.24 -1.88 -17.96
N HIS A 59 -8.71 -2.52 -19.00
CA HIS A 59 -7.53 -3.36 -18.90
C HIS A 59 -6.29 -2.53 -18.55
N PHE A 60 -5.30 -3.13 -17.88
CA PHE A 60 -4.13 -2.42 -17.37
C PHE A 60 -3.41 -1.60 -18.43
N TRP A 61 -3.17 -2.18 -19.60
CA TRP A 61 -2.48 -1.52 -20.72
C TRP A 61 -3.32 -0.43 -21.41
N ASP A 62 -4.63 -0.47 -21.21
CA ASP A 62 -5.58 0.51 -21.76
C ASP A 62 -5.93 1.60 -20.73
N CYS A 63 -5.46 1.48 -19.49
CA CYS A 63 -5.72 2.45 -18.43
C CYS A 63 -4.85 3.70 -18.65
N PRO A 64 -5.44 4.89 -18.92
CA PRO A 64 -4.65 6.09 -19.24
C PRO A 64 -3.67 6.47 -18.14
N PHE A 65 -4.11 6.35 -16.88
CA PHE A 65 -3.29 6.63 -15.70
C PHE A 65 -2.06 5.72 -15.63
N TRP A 66 -2.24 4.40 -15.72
CA TRP A 66 -1.12 3.47 -15.60
C TRP A 66 -0.21 3.52 -16.82
N THR A 67 -0.75 3.76 -18.01
CA THR A 67 0.06 3.96 -19.22
C THR A 67 1.00 5.15 -19.05
N GLU A 68 0.52 6.29 -18.58
CA GLU A 68 1.35 7.47 -18.32
C GLU A 68 2.37 7.22 -17.20
N VAL A 69 1.98 6.56 -16.11
CA VAL A 69 2.89 6.16 -15.03
C VAL A 69 4.04 5.28 -15.56
N GLY A 70 3.73 4.31 -16.42
CA GLY A 70 4.74 3.46 -17.05
C GLY A 70 5.71 4.23 -17.93
N GLN A 71 5.21 5.20 -18.69
CA GLN A 71 6.03 6.08 -19.52
C GLN A 71 7.01 6.89 -18.67
N ILE A 72 6.53 7.52 -17.59
CA ILE A 72 7.38 8.36 -16.73
C ILE A 72 8.38 7.52 -15.93
N ALA A 73 7.96 6.38 -15.36
CA ALA A 73 8.82 5.58 -14.48
C ALA A 73 9.88 4.77 -15.23
N PHE A 74 9.55 4.28 -16.44
CA PHE A 74 10.33 3.25 -17.12
C PHE A 74 10.45 3.46 -18.65
N GLY A 75 9.99 4.59 -19.19
CA GLY A 75 9.90 4.79 -20.65
C GLY A 75 8.87 3.88 -21.32
N GLY A 76 7.92 3.37 -20.54
CA GLY A 76 6.89 2.41 -20.94
C GLY A 76 7.07 1.05 -20.27
N TRP A 77 5.95 0.37 -20.02
CA TRP A 77 5.95 -0.92 -19.32
C TRP A 77 6.68 -2.05 -20.05
N HIS A 78 6.86 -1.92 -21.36
CA HIS A 78 7.62 -2.88 -22.18
C HIS A 78 9.12 -2.93 -21.81
N ASN A 79 9.65 -1.89 -21.17
CA ASN A 79 11.04 -1.85 -20.72
C ASN A 79 11.25 -2.47 -19.32
N VAL A 80 10.18 -2.92 -18.67
CA VAL A 80 10.25 -3.55 -17.34
C VAL A 80 10.43 -5.06 -17.51
N ASP A 81 11.58 -5.57 -17.09
CA ASP A 81 11.80 -7.02 -16.96
C ASP A 81 11.04 -7.56 -15.73
N VAL A 82 9.79 -7.97 -15.96
CA VAL A 82 8.93 -8.54 -14.92
C VAL A 82 9.53 -9.83 -14.32
N ALA A 83 10.27 -10.62 -15.09
CA ALA A 83 10.90 -11.84 -14.58
C ALA A 83 12.01 -11.50 -13.57
N ARG A 84 12.81 -10.46 -13.85
CA ARG A 84 13.81 -9.94 -12.91
C ARG A 84 13.16 -9.38 -11.65
N VAL A 85 12.09 -8.59 -11.76
CA VAL A 85 11.36 -8.08 -10.58
C VAL A 85 10.85 -9.22 -9.70
N HIS A 86 10.29 -10.29 -10.30
CA HIS A 86 9.87 -11.46 -9.53
C HIS A 86 11.04 -12.24 -8.92
N GLN A 87 12.18 -12.33 -9.60
CA GLN A 87 13.37 -12.95 -9.05
C GLN A 87 13.85 -12.20 -7.80
N LEU A 88 13.91 -10.87 -7.88
CA LEU A 88 14.26 -10.00 -6.76
C LEU A 88 13.27 -10.17 -5.60
N ALA A 89 11.96 -10.10 -5.87
CA ALA A 89 10.92 -10.29 -4.87
C ALA A 89 11.09 -11.61 -4.09
N ARG A 90 11.39 -12.72 -4.78
CA ARG A 90 11.65 -14.02 -4.12
C ARG A 90 12.90 -14.03 -3.22
N ARG A 91 13.86 -13.12 -3.46
CA ARG A 91 15.12 -13.03 -2.70
C ARG A 91 15.05 -12.05 -1.53
N VAL A 92 14.17 -11.05 -1.57
CA VAL A 92 14.14 -9.96 -0.58
C VAL A 92 12.77 -9.66 0.03
N ASP A 93 11.67 -9.91 -0.69
CA ASP A 93 10.30 -9.56 -0.29
C ASP A 93 9.52 -10.79 0.21
N ASP A 94 10.03 -11.38 1.28
CA ASP A 94 9.41 -12.50 1.98
C ASP A 94 9.55 -12.28 3.49
N VAL A 95 8.52 -12.66 4.26
CA VAL A 95 8.49 -12.50 5.72
C VAL A 95 9.69 -13.18 6.39
N LYS A 96 10.23 -14.26 5.81
CA LYS A 96 11.41 -14.95 6.34
C LYS A 96 12.69 -14.08 6.32
N PHE A 97 12.75 -13.06 5.47
CA PHE A 97 13.89 -12.14 5.39
C PHE A 97 13.74 -10.92 6.31
N VAL A 98 12.56 -10.72 6.93
CA VAL A 98 12.31 -9.60 7.83
C VAL A 98 13.28 -9.57 9.03
N PRO A 99 13.61 -10.69 9.71
CA PRO A 99 14.61 -10.66 10.78
C PRO A 99 15.99 -10.17 10.30
N ARG A 100 16.41 -10.57 9.09
CA ARG A 100 17.68 -10.14 8.49
C ARG A 100 17.69 -8.62 8.27
N MET A 101 16.60 -8.09 7.73
CA MET A 101 16.40 -6.66 7.53
C MET A 101 16.33 -5.89 8.85
N LEU A 102 15.66 -6.46 9.86
CA LEU A 102 15.49 -5.82 11.17
C LEU A 102 16.82 -5.69 11.92
N LEU A 103 17.63 -6.75 11.88
CA LEU A 103 18.89 -6.85 12.61
C LEU A 103 20.08 -6.20 11.87
N GLY A 104 19.88 -5.74 10.63
CA GLY A 104 20.97 -5.17 9.82
C GLY A 104 22.02 -6.22 9.42
N LEU A 105 21.60 -7.48 9.27
CA LEU A 105 22.48 -8.62 8.98
C LEU A 105 22.49 -8.94 7.47
N GLU A 106 22.32 -7.93 6.63
CA GLU A 106 22.35 -8.08 5.18
C GLU A 106 23.80 -8.23 4.69
N GLY A 107 24.19 -9.41 4.21
CA GLY A 107 25.36 -9.54 3.32
C GLY A 107 25.24 -8.70 2.02
N SER A 108 26.36 -8.49 1.32
CA SER A 108 26.47 -7.63 0.12
C SER A 108 25.43 -7.94 -0.95
N ASP A 109 25.27 -9.22 -1.30
CA ASP A 109 24.39 -9.65 -2.40
C ASP A 109 22.93 -9.33 -2.11
N PHE A 110 22.50 -9.54 -0.86
CA PHE A 110 21.15 -9.21 -0.45
C PHE A 110 20.91 -7.70 -0.48
N ARG A 111 21.90 -6.89 -0.08
CA ARG A 111 21.77 -5.42 -0.19
C ARG A 111 21.68 -4.97 -1.65
N ALA A 112 22.44 -5.60 -2.54
CA ALA A 112 22.39 -5.30 -3.97
C ALA A 112 21.00 -5.62 -4.55
N ASP A 113 20.48 -6.84 -4.31
CA ASP A 113 19.13 -7.23 -4.74
C ASP A 113 18.06 -6.32 -4.12
N LEU A 114 18.19 -6.00 -2.82
CA LEU A 114 17.25 -5.13 -2.11
C LEU A 114 17.23 -3.72 -2.72
N THR A 115 18.42 -3.17 -3.02
CA THR A 115 18.56 -1.84 -3.62
C THR A 115 17.95 -1.82 -5.02
N GLU A 116 18.21 -2.84 -5.83
CA GLU A 116 17.64 -2.95 -7.17
C GLU A 116 16.11 -3.05 -7.10
N TYR A 117 15.58 -3.94 -6.25
CA TYR A 117 14.14 -4.12 -6.06
C TYR A 117 13.47 -2.84 -5.59
N LEU A 118 14.06 -2.18 -4.60
CA LEU A 118 13.57 -0.91 -4.07
C LEU A 118 13.56 0.19 -5.13
N GLY A 119 14.57 0.23 -6.01
CA GLY A 119 14.64 1.19 -7.11
C GLY A 119 13.44 1.12 -8.06
N TYR A 120 12.82 -0.05 -8.26
CA TYR A 120 11.57 -0.16 -9.02
C TYR A 120 10.42 0.56 -8.32
N TYR A 121 10.27 0.40 -7.01
CA TYR A 121 9.23 1.06 -6.23
C TYR A 121 9.46 2.57 -6.12
N GLU A 122 10.71 3.02 -5.94
CA GLU A 122 11.04 4.45 -5.88
C GLU A 122 10.64 5.17 -7.17
N ARG A 123 11.03 4.63 -8.33
CA ARG A 123 10.63 5.18 -9.64
C ARG A 123 9.11 5.16 -9.83
N LEU A 124 8.47 4.06 -9.41
CA LEU A 124 7.03 3.90 -9.52
C LEU A 124 6.25 4.93 -8.69
N TYR A 125 6.59 5.10 -7.41
CA TYR A 125 5.91 6.09 -6.56
C TYR A 125 6.17 7.52 -7.03
N ALA A 126 7.39 7.83 -7.48
CA ALA A 126 7.69 9.14 -8.05
C ALA A 126 6.81 9.44 -9.28
N ALA A 127 6.67 8.48 -10.20
CA ALA A 127 5.80 8.62 -11.37
C ALA A 127 4.32 8.73 -11.00
N ILE A 128 3.84 7.92 -10.04
CA ILE A 128 2.44 8.02 -9.56
C ILE A 128 2.14 9.42 -9.03
N ARG A 129 3.05 10.02 -8.25
CA ARG A 129 2.90 11.40 -7.76
C ARG A 129 2.86 12.40 -8.91
N GLN A 130 3.76 12.26 -9.87
CA GLN A 130 3.83 13.14 -11.03
C GLN A 130 2.54 13.11 -11.86
N VAL A 131 2.03 11.92 -12.20
CA VAL A 131 0.79 11.77 -13.01
C VAL A 131 -0.44 12.21 -12.23
N SER A 132 -0.54 11.85 -10.95
CA SER A 132 -1.71 12.22 -10.14
C SER A 132 -1.73 13.68 -9.70
N GLY A 133 -0.60 14.39 -9.80
CA GLY A 133 -0.43 15.71 -9.21
C GLY A 133 -0.57 15.74 -7.68
N CYS A 134 -0.58 14.57 -7.03
CA CYS A 134 -0.80 14.44 -5.60
C CYS A 134 0.53 14.35 -4.84
N GLU A 135 0.54 14.94 -3.65
CA GLU A 135 1.72 14.93 -2.78
C GLU A 135 1.93 13.58 -2.10
N VAL A 136 0.85 12.85 -1.79
CA VAL A 136 0.89 11.59 -1.04
C VAL A 136 0.32 10.43 -1.86
N VAL A 137 1.08 9.34 -1.94
CA VAL A 137 0.60 8.07 -2.52
C VAL A 137 0.20 7.10 -1.42
N VAL A 138 -1.04 6.59 -1.46
CA VAL A 138 -1.49 5.54 -0.56
C VAL A 138 -1.27 4.18 -1.23
N ASP A 139 -0.41 3.36 -0.62
CA ASP A 139 -0.19 1.98 -1.05
C ASP A 139 -0.94 1.03 -0.12
N SER A 140 -1.86 0.24 -0.67
CA SER A 140 -2.69 -0.71 0.08
C SER A 140 -2.31 -2.17 -0.13
N SER A 141 -1.07 -2.46 -0.54
CA SER A 141 -0.56 -3.82 -0.79
C SER A 141 -0.70 -4.77 0.40
N LYS A 142 -0.59 -4.26 1.63
CA LYS A 142 -0.74 -5.03 2.89
C LYS A 142 0.25 -6.20 3.03
N ILE A 143 1.37 -6.17 2.33
CA ILE A 143 2.44 -7.15 2.47
C ILE A 143 3.44 -6.65 3.51
N THR A 144 3.63 -7.41 4.58
CA THR A 144 4.53 -7.00 5.67
C THR A 144 5.97 -6.89 5.19
N SER A 145 6.46 -7.86 4.41
CA SER A 145 7.83 -7.83 3.88
C SER A 145 8.08 -6.61 3.00
N LEU A 146 7.12 -6.23 2.16
CA LEU A 146 7.23 -5.02 1.34
C LEU A 146 7.34 -3.76 2.21
N ALA A 147 6.59 -3.66 3.31
CA ALA A 147 6.72 -2.52 4.24
C ALA A 147 8.16 -2.40 4.79
N TYR A 148 8.80 -3.55 5.08
CA TYR A 148 10.20 -3.58 5.49
C TYR A 148 11.12 -3.18 4.33
N VAL A 149 10.95 -3.73 3.13
CA VAL A 149 11.72 -3.35 1.93
C VAL A 149 11.68 -1.83 1.73
N LEU A 150 10.48 -1.23 1.69
CA LEU A 150 10.29 0.20 1.49
C LEU A 150 10.93 1.05 2.60
N SER A 151 10.96 0.53 3.83
CA SER A 151 11.58 1.23 4.96
C SER A 151 13.11 1.39 4.85
N HIS A 152 13.76 0.67 3.92
CA HIS A 152 15.19 0.84 3.62
C HIS A 152 15.46 1.95 2.61
N SER A 153 14.43 2.54 2.02
CA SER A 153 14.58 3.68 1.12
C SER A 153 15.08 4.90 1.86
N ARG A 154 16.06 5.57 1.25
CA ARG A 154 16.53 6.90 1.66
C ARG A 154 15.87 8.01 0.87
N SER A 155 15.22 7.66 -0.24
CA SER A 155 14.58 8.58 -1.18
C SER A 155 13.10 8.77 -0.88
N LEU A 156 12.47 7.85 -0.14
CA LEU A 156 11.05 7.88 0.20
C LEU A 156 10.83 8.26 1.67
N GLN A 157 10.00 9.27 1.90
CA GLN A 157 9.41 9.54 3.20
C GLN A 157 8.21 8.60 3.43
N LEU A 158 8.50 7.39 3.87
CA LEU A 158 7.50 6.37 4.14
C LEU A 158 6.83 6.59 5.50
N LYS A 159 5.50 6.68 5.51
CA LYS A 159 4.67 6.54 6.71
C LYS A 159 3.77 5.34 6.59
N MET A 160 3.40 4.72 7.71
CA MET A 160 2.52 3.56 7.72
C MET A 160 1.31 3.80 8.61
N VAL A 161 0.11 3.57 8.07
CA VAL A 161 -1.11 3.40 8.85
C VAL A 161 -1.28 1.92 9.13
N HIS A 162 -1.20 1.53 10.40
CA HIS A 162 -1.39 0.14 10.81
C HIS A 162 -2.87 -0.09 11.16
N ILE A 163 -3.58 -0.83 10.32
CA ILE A 163 -4.98 -1.19 10.56
C ILE A 163 -5.07 -2.45 11.39
N VAL A 164 -5.93 -2.42 12.41
CA VAL A 164 -6.18 -3.57 13.30
C VAL A 164 -7.68 -3.84 13.36
N ARG A 165 -8.07 -5.08 13.06
CA ARG A 165 -9.46 -5.58 13.16
C ARG A 165 -9.53 -6.71 14.17
N ASP A 166 -10.71 -7.03 14.68
CA ASP A 166 -10.88 -8.24 15.52
C ASP A 166 -10.35 -9.50 14.77
N ALA A 167 -9.39 -10.20 15.38
CA ALA A 167 -8.72 -11.35 14.78
C ALA A 167 -9.70 -12.48 14.40
N ARG A 168 -10.75 -12.71 15.20
CA ARG A 168 -11.77 -13.72 14.92
C ARG A 168 -12.59 -13.33 13.70
N ALA A 169 -12.89 -12.04 13.55
CA ALA A 169 -13.59 -11.52 12.38
C ALA A 169 -12.73 -11.65 11.11
N VAL A 170 -11.41 -11.45 11.19
CA VAL A 170 -10.48 -11.67 10.06
C VAL A 170 -10.40 -13.15 9.72
N ALA A 171 -10.16 -14.02 10.70
CA ALA A 171 -10.10 -15.47 10.51
C ALA A 171 -11.38 -16.02 9.87
N TYR A 172 -12.56 -15.62 10.37
CA TYR A 172 -13.85 -15.98 9.77
C TYR A 172 -14.03 -15.41 8.36
N ALA A 173 -13.53 -14.21 8.05
CA ALA A 173 -13.67 -13.64 6.72
C ALA A 173 -12.86 -14.39 5.64
N TRP A 174 -11.79 -15.08 6.02
CA TRP A 174 -10.93 -15.89 5.16
C TRP A 174 -11.44 -17.33 4.94
N THR A 175 -12.49 -17.76 5.65
CA THR A 175 -13.16 -19.04 5.35
C THR A 175 -14.19 -18.90 4.23
N LYS A 176 -14.60 -17.67 3.90
CA LYS A 176 -15.65 -17.37 2.93
C LYS A 176 -15.17 -17.54 1.49
N VAL A 177 -16.08 -18.00 0.63
CA VAL A 177 -15.88 -18.01 -0.81
C VAL A 177 -16.14 -16.61 -1.35
N VAL A 178 -15.13 -15.99 -1.97
CA VAL A 178 -15.21 -14.65 -2.57
C VAL A 178 -14.68 -14.74 -4.00
N ARG A 179 -15.49 -14.29 -4.96
CA ARG A 179 -15.09 -14.26 -6.38
C ARG A 179 -14.12 -13.09 -6.62
N ARG A 180 -13.18 -13.27 -7.55
CA ARG A 180 -12.28 -12.22 -8.06
C ARG A 180 -12.87 -11.64 -9.35
N PRO A 181 -13.50 -10.46 -9.33
CA PRO A 181 -14.12 -9.86 -10.52
C PRO A 181 -13.08 -9.37 -11.54
N GLU A 182 -11.86 -9.03 -11.09
CA GLU A 182 -10.76 -8.59 -11.94
C GLU A 182 -10.32 -9.63 -12.98
N ILE A 183 -10.57 -10.93 -12.72
CA ILE A 183 -10.27 -12.01 -13.67
C ILE A 183 -11.52 -12.27 -14.51
N THR A 184 -11.49 -11.81 -15.76
CA THR A 184 -12.63 -11.96 -16.69
C THR A 184 -12.60 -13.28 -17.47
N THR A 185 -11.42 -13.88 -17.65
CA THR A 185 -11.23 -15.09 -18.46
C THR A 185 -11.79 -16.36 -17.83
N LYS A 186 -11.86 -16.42 -16.48
CA LYS A 186 -12.39 -17.56 -15.74
C LYS A 186 -12.98 -17.15 -14.40
N THR A 187 -13.93 -17.95 -13.90
CA THR A 187 -14.42 -17.80 -12.52
C THR A 187 -13.30 -18.19 -11.55
N ALA A 188 -12.65 -17.19 -10.97
CA ALA A 188 -11.63 -17.36 -9.95
C ALA A 188 -12.14 -16.95 -8.56
N TYR A 189 -11.71 -17.67 -7.54
CA TYR A 189 -12.03 -17.37 -6.14
C TYR A 189 -10.77 -17.01 -5.36
N MET A 190 -10.92 -16.22 -4.30
CA MET A 190 -9.86 -15.99 -3.33
C MET A 190 -9.48 -17.28 -2.61
N PRO A 191 -8.20 -17.45 -2.23
CA PRO A 191 -7.78 -18.58 -1.41
C PRO A 191 -8.51 -18.55 -0.05
N ARG A 192 -8.71 -19.74 0.51
CA ARG A 192 -9.33 -19.93 1.83
C ARG A 192 -8.29 -20.48 2.80
N TYR A 193 -8.38 -20.05 4.04
CA TYR A 193 -7.47 -20.47 5.10
C TYR A 193 -8.25 -20.95 6.32
N SER A 194 -7.67 -21.88 7.08
CA SER A 194 -8.26 -22.32 8.34
C SER A 194 -8.15 -21.20 9.39
N PRO A 195 -9.11 -21.11 10.34
CA PRO A 195 -9.06 -20.09 11.38
C PRO A 195 -7.79 -20.13 12.23
N GLN A 196 -7.25 -21.32 12.50
CA GLN A 196 -6.04 -21.51 13.29
C GLN A 196 -4.80 -20.96 12.56
N TYR A 197 -4.67 -21.32 11.28
CA TYR A 197 -3.58 -20.82 10.44
C TYR A 197 -3.65 -19.30 10.32
N MET A 198 -4.86 -18.75 10.11
CA MET A 198 -5.06 -17.31 10.06
C MET A 198 -4.76 -16.59 11.37
N ALA A 199 -5.01 -17.20 12.52
CA ALA A 199 -4.66 -16.60 13.81
C ALA A 199 -3.14 -16.44 13.96
N ILE A 200 -2.38 -17.49 13.62
CA ILE A 200 -0.91 -17.44 13.66
C ILE A 200 -0.37 -16.38 12.70
N LEU A 201 -0.87 -16.34 11.46
CA LEU A 201 -0.49 -15.31 10.50
C LEU A 201 -0.86 -13.91 11.00
N TYR A 202 -2.06 -13.75 11.55
CA TYR A 202 -2.52 -12.47 12.08
C TYR A 202 -1.57 -11.96 13.16
N ASP A 203 -1.28 -12.75 14.19
CA ASP A 203 -0.42 -12.32 15.28
C ASP A 203 1.02 -12.05 14.80
N GLY A 204 1.56 -12.91 13.94
CA GLY A 204 2.90 -12.73 13.37
C GLY A 204 3.04 -11.45 12.55
N HIS A 205 2.13 -11.21 11.59
CA HIS A 205 2.16 -10.01 10.75
C HIS A 205 1.94 -8.74 11.58
N HIS A 206 1.03 -8.75 12.56
CA HIS A 206 0.79 -7.60 13.42
C HIS A 206 1.99 -7.30 14.34
N LEU A 207 2.66 -8.32 14.87
CA LEU A 207 3.88 -8.14 15.67
C LEU A 207 4.99 -7.51 14.83
N LEU A 208 5.23 -8.02 13.62
CA LEU A 208 6.27 -7.48 12.73
C LEU A 208 5.99 -6.02 12.36
N LEU A 209 4.75 -5.67 12.01
CA LEU A 209 4.40 -4.27 11.71
C LEU A 209 4.61 -3.35 12.94
N GLU A 210 4.33 -3.85 14.14
CA GLU A 210 4.59 -3.11 15.38
C GLU A 210 6.10 -2.98 15.69
N MET A 211 6.91 -4.00 15.36
CA MET A 211 8.36 -3.92 15.47
C MET A 211 8.94 -2.90 14.48
N LEU A 212 8.42 -2.87 13.25
CA LEU A 212 8.78 -1.87 12.25
C LEU A 212 8.49 -0.44 12.77
N ARG A 213 7.32 -0.23 13.39
CA ARG A 213 6.96 1.03 14.06
C ARG A 213 7.97 1.43 15.14
N LYS A 214 8.40 0.47 15.98
CA LYS A 214 9.35 0.73 17.09
C LYS A 214 10.78 1.00 16.60
N ARG A 215 11.18 0.50 15.43
CA ARG A 215 12.50 0.75 14.83
C ARG A 215 12.75 2.23 14.51
N GLY A 216 11.71 3.05 14.46
CA GLY A 216 11.86 4.51 14.33
C GLY A 216 12.30 4.97 12.95
N CYS A 217 11.95 4.24 11.88
CA CYS A 217 12.03 4.83 10.53
C CYS A 217 11.25 6.15 10.54
N ARG A 218 11.90 7.20 10.04
CA ARG A 218 11.44 8.59 10.13
C ARG A 218 9.99 8.67 9.63
N GLY A 219 9.04 8.91 10.53
CA GLY A 219 7.65 9.21 10.17
C GLY A 219 6.56 8.23 10.61
N PHE A 220 6.81 7.16 11.39
CA PHE A 220 5.72 6.26 11.80
C PHE A 220 4.61 6.96 12.62
N ALA A 221 3.48 7.25 11.97
CA ALA A 221 2.31 7.85 12.60
C ALA A 221 1.05 7.01 12.39
N CYS A 222 0.45 6.61 13.52
CA CYS A 222 -0.92 6.13 13.71
C CYS A 222 -1.21 4.64 13.43
N ALA A 223 -1.43 3.88 14.52
CA ALA A 223 -2.18 2.64 14.48
C ALA A 223 -3.68 2.96 14.56
N MET A 224 -4.44 2.65 13.52
CA MET A 224 -5.89 2.84 13.48
C MET A 224 -6.59 1.51 13.80
N ARG A 225 -7.18 1.41 14.99
CA ARG A 225 -7.92 0.22 15.42
C ARG A 225 -9.38 0.35 14.97
N ILE A 226 -9.80 -0.46 14.00
CA ILE A 226 -11.18 -0.55 13.54
C ILE A 226 -11.91 -1.57 14.43
N SER A 227 -12.52 -1.09 15.52
CA SER A 227 -13.42 -1.90 16.37
C SER A 227 -14.89 -1.55 16.09
N ARG A 228 -15.84 -2.45 16.39
CA ARG A 228 -17.30 -2.25 16.22
C ARG A 228 -17.87 -1.02 16.94
N ARG A 229 -17.06 -0.31 17.73
CA ARG A 229 -17.33 1.01 18.28
C ARG A 229 -16.22 1.94 17.78
N ILE A 230 -16.57 2.99 17.05
CA ILE A 230 -15.69 4.15 16.87
C ILE A 230 -15.58 4.83 18.24
N ARG A 231 -14.87 4.21 19.19
CA ARG A 231 -14.40 4.92 20.38
C ARG A 231 -13.19 5.69 19.91
N ARG A 232 -13.26 7.03 20.05
CA ARG A 232 -12.14 7.95 19.84
C ARG A 232 -10.88 7.33 20.47
N SER A 233 -10.05 6.70 19.65
CA SER A 233 -8.67 6.43 20.01
C SER A 233 -8.08 7.81 20.29
N ARG A 234 -7.59 8.02 21.52
CA ARG A 234 -6.85 9.24 21.88
C ARG A 234 -5.52 9.21 21.10
N CYS A 235 -5.60 9.50 19.81
CA CYS A 235 -4.47 10.02 19.06
C CYS A 235 -4.49 11.52 19.32
N ALA A 236 -3.40 12.07 19.87
CA ALA A 236 -3.11 13.48 19.64
C ALA A 236 -3.21 13.73 18.13
N PRO A 237 -3.77 14.86 17.67
CA PRO A 237 -3.94 15.13 16.25
C PRO A 237 -2.58 15.00 15.56
N SER A 238 -2.44 13.95 14.75
CA SER A 238 -1.28 13.81 13.87
C SER A 238 -1.37 14.93 12.83
N PRO A 239 -0.27 15.58 12.46
CA PRO A 239 -0.25 16.68 11.49
C PRO A 239 -0.93 16.35 10.16
N ILE A 240 -1.06 15.08 9.77
CA ILE A 240 -1.81 14.67 8.56
C ILE A 240 -3.31 15.02 8.66
N LEU A 241 -3.90 14.96 9.87
CA LEU A 241 -5.31 15.30 10.11
C LEU A 241 -5.51 16.75 10.58
N SER A 242 -4.44 17.44 11.01
CA SER A 242 -4.50 18.83 11.51
C SER A 242 -3.86 19.88 10.60
N ALA A 243 -3.13 19.49 9.55
CA ALA A 243 -2.48 20.42 8.61
C ALA A 243 -3.32 20.74 7.37
N VAL A 244 -4.59 20.33 7.29
CA VAL A 244 -5.48 20.74 6.20
C VAL A 244 -5.95 22.18 6.46
N PRO A 245 -5.54 23.18 5.66
CA PRO A 245 -6.12 24.51 5.77
C PRO A 245 -7.59 24.41 5.38
N SER A 246 -8.48 24.97 6.18
CA SER A 246 -9.89 25.14 5.84
C SER A 246 -10.05 26.21 4.76
N THR A 247 -9.60 25.94 3.54
CA THR A 247 -9.95 26.78 2.40
C THR A 247 -11.37 26.44 1.98
N ARG A 248 -12.32 27.28 2.39
CA ARG A 248 -13.64 27.39 1.77
C ARG A 248 -13.41 27.76 0.30
N GLY A 249 -13.44 26.77 -0.59
CA GLY A 249 -13.56 26.98 -2.03
C GLY A 249 -15.01 27.30 -2.41
N PRO A 250 -15.27 28.28 -3.28
CA PRO A 250 -16.61 28.73 -3.60
C PRO A 250 -17.21 27.88 -4.72
N PHE A 251 -18.06 26.92 -4.40
CA PHE A 251 -19.01 26.37 -5.36
C PHE A 251 -20.37 26.16 -4.68
N SER A 252 -21.04 27.28 -4.41
CA SER A 252 -22.50 27.33 -4.36
C SER A 252 -23.02 27.33 -5.79
N GLY A 253 -23.28 26.13 -6.32
CA GLY A 253 -23.94 25.91 -7.60
C GLY A 253 -25.32 25.31 -7.37
N THR A 254 -26.33 26.14 -7.54
CA THR A 254 -27.76 25.85 -7.43
C THR A 254 -28.19 24.60 -8.19
N ALA A 255 -28.73 23.61 -7.48
CA ALA A 255 -29.55 22.55 -8.06
C ALA A 255 -30.93 23.11 -8.45
N ARG A 256 -31.17 23.30 -9.75
CA ARG A 256 -32.53 23.35 -10.30
C ARG A 256 -32.99 21.92 -10.54
N ARG A 257 -34.15 21.60 -9.99
CA ARG A 257 -34.95 20.41 -10.25
C ARG A 257 -35.32 20.35 -11.74
N HIS A 258 -35.18 19.18 -12.35
CA HIS A 258 -36.20 18.54 -13.19
C HIS A 258 -35.93 17.04 -13.19
#